data_AF-A0A369QGZ4-F1
#
_entry.id   AF-A0A369QGZ4-F1
#
_cell.length_a   1.000
_cell.length_b   1.000
_cell.length_c   1.000
_cell.angle_alpha   90.00
_cell.angle_beta   90.00
_cell.angle_gamma   90.00
#
_symmetry.space_group_name_H-M   'P 1'
#
loop_
_entity.id
_entity.type
_entity.pdbx_description
1 polymer ?
#
loop_
_entity_poly.entity_id
_entity_poly.type
_entity_poly.pdbx_seq_one_letter_code
_entity_poly.pdbx_strand_id
1 'polypeptide(L)'
;MVAEDNWNYWVFTPNISGTFQGESNSKSMSLDNSFSAKRITTKSRASLDGYFNYDNKKFKVNEKDVAVGYTSYGLDARYVKSFKEHW
;
A
#
# COMPACT_ATOMS: atom_id res chain seq x y z
N MET A 1 -32.20 10.37 13.52
CA MET A 1 -31.62 10.65 12.19
C MET A 1 -30.65 9.53 11.89
N VAL A 2 -30.81 8.84 10.77
CA VAL A 2 -29.87 7.79 10.33
C VAL A 2 -28.75 8.50 9.58
N ALA A 3 -27.50 8.23 9.93
CA ALA A 3 -26.35 8.78 9.22
C ALA A 3 -26.33 8.25 7.78
N GLU A 4 -26.09 9.13 6.81
CA GLU A 4 -26.00 8.76 5.40
C GLU A 4 -24.66 8.05 5.12
N ASP A 5 -24.72 6.83 4.56
CA ASP A 5 -23.52 6.03 4.28
C ASP A 5 -22.97 6.33 2.87
N ASN A 6 -21.91 7.14 2.84
CA ASN A 6 -21.18 7.50 1.64
C ASN A 6 -20.24 6.41 1.10
N TRP A 7 -20.07 5.31 1.84
CA TRP A 7 -19.16 4.20 1.52
C TRP A 7 -19.86 3.02 0.85
N ASN A 8 -21.14 3.17 0.51
CA ASN A 8 -21.89 2.18 -0.25
C ASN A 8 -21.13 1.74 -1.53
N TYR A 9 -21.00 0.42 -1.69
CA TYR A 9 -20.28 -0.28 -2.78
C TYR A 9 -18.75 -0.14 -2.78
N TRP A 10 -18.14 0.44 -1.75
CA TRP A 10 -16.70 0.43 -1.60
C TRP A 10 -16.21 -0.82 -0.88
N VAL A 11 -15.12 -1.40 -1.37
CA VAL A 11 -14.35 -2.45 -0.72
C VAL A 11 -12.93 -1.94 -0.50
N PHE A 12 -12.52 -1.92 0.76
CA PHE A 12 -11.18 -1.53 1.18
C PHE A 12 -10.38 -2.76 1.61
N THR A 13 -9.14 -2.84 1.16
CA THR A 13 -8.24 -3.95 1.47
C THR A 13 -6.87 -3.40 1.80
N PRO A 14 -6.63 -3.01 3.07
CA PRO A 14 -5.29 -2.72 3.55
C PRO A 14 -4.53 -4.04 3.80
N ASN A 15 -3.27 -4.06 3.42
CA ASN A 15 -2.31 -5.09 3.79
C ASN A 15 -1.06 -4.40 4.33
N ILE A 16 -0.65 -4.80 5.53
CA ILE A 16 0.53 -4.31 6.20
C ILE A 16 1.29 -5.54 6.67
N SER A 17 2.49 -5.73 6.15
CA SER A 17 3.37 -6.81 6.54
C SER A 17 4.79 -6.32 6.68
N GLY A 18 5.57 -6.99 7.52
CA GLY A 18 6.94 -6.57 7.76
C GLY A 18 7.70 -7.52 8.67
N THR A 19 9.02 -7.45 8.59
CA THR A 19 9.96 -8.25 9.37
C THR A 19 11.05 -7.35 9.95
N PHE A 20 11.41 -7.61 11.20
CA PHE A 20 12.46 -6.89 11.91
C PHE A 20 13.40 -7.91 12.54
N GLN A 21 14.69 -7.74 12.29
CA GLN A 21 15.75 -8.60 12.84
C GLN A 21 16.88 -7.73 13.38
N GLY A 22 17.35 -8.07 14.58
CA GLY A 22 18.42 -7.36 15.26
C GLY A 22 19.44 -8.33 15.84
N GLU A 23 20.67 -8.22 15.37
CA GLU A 23 21.85 -8.92 15.87
C GLU A 23 22.84 -7.89 16.43
N SER A 24 23.83 -8.33 17.20
CA SER A 24 24.81 -7.44 17.87
C SER A 24 25.52 -6.47 16.91
N ASN A 25 25.72 -6.86 15.64
CA ASN A 25 26.44 -6.07 14.63
C ASN A 25 25.59 -5.72 13.39
N SER A 26 24.35 -6.19 13.31
CA SER A 26 23.49 -6.01 12.13
C SER A 26 22.03 -5.78 12.52
N LYS A 27 21.32 -4.92 11.81
CA LYS A 27 19.87 -4.72 11.96
C LYS A 27 19.22 -4.68 10.59
N SER A 28 18.16 -5.43 10.38
CA SER A 28 17.35 -5.39 9.16
C SER A 28 15.89 -5.10 9.50
N MET A 29 15.26 -4.35 8.61
CA MET A 29 13.85 -4.02 8.65
C MET A 29 13.32 -4.06 7.22
N SER A 30 12.28 -4.84 7.00
CA SER A 30 11.55 -4.91 5.74
C SER A 30 10.08 -4.64 6.02
N LEU A 31 9.44 -3.79 5.22
CA LEU A 31 8.02 -3.50 5.25
C LEU A 31 7.47 -3.68 3.84
N ASP A 32 6.35 -4.39 3.73
CA ASP A 32 5.62 -4.64 2.50
C ASP A 32 4.15 -4.28 2.76
N ASN A 33 3.74 -3.12 2.26
CA ASN A 33 2.41 -2.57 2.46
C ASN A 33 1.69 -2.43 1.13
N SER A 34 0.40 -2.74 1.11
CA SER A 34 -0.47 -2.40 -0.01
C SER A 34 -1.84 -1.95 0.47
N PHE A 35 -2.51 -1.18 -0.38
CA PHE A 35 -3.85 -0.69 -0.13
C PHE A 35 -4.64 -0.73 -1.42
N SER A 36 -5.83 -1.31 -1.38
CA SER A 36 -6.79 -1.27 -2.48
C SER A 36 -8.11 -0.68 -2.01
N ALA A 37 -8.65 0.26 -2.77
CA ALA A 37 -10.01 0.77 -2.63
C ALA A 37 -10.74 0.61 -3.96
N LYS A 38 -11.83 -0.16 -3.98
CA LYS A 38 -12.58 -0.45 -5.21
C LYS A 38 -14.05 -0.15 -5.02
N ARG A 39 -14.65 0.50 -6.01
CA ARG A 39 -16.09 0.74 -6.08
C ARG A 39 -16.62 0.25 -7.42
N ILE A 40 -17.64 -0.61 -7.39
CA ILE A 40 -18.27 -1.13 -8.60
C ILE A 40 -19.78 -0.88 -8.50
N THR A 41 -20.32 -0.10 -9.43
CA THR A 41 -21.75 0.14 -9.58
C THR A 41 -22.18 -0.20 -11.01
N THR A 42 -23.49 -0.20 -11.28
CA THR A 42 -24.02 -0.42 -12.63
C THR A 42 -23.56 0.62 -13.65
N LYS A 43 -23.21 1.84 -13.21
CA LYS A 43 -22.85 2.95 -14.11
C LYS A 43 -21.35 3.25 -14.13
N SER A 44 -20.60 2.84 -13.11
CA SER A 44 -19.20 3.23 -12.98
C SER A 44 -18.39 2.27 -12.12
N ARG A 45 -17.10 2.18 -12.44
CA ARG A 45 -16.09 1.49 -11.67
C ARG A 45 -14.95 2.45 -11.31
N ALA A 46 -14.59 2.47 -10.04
CA ALA A 46 -13.39 3.16 -9.54
C ALA A 46 -12.47 2.14 -8.88
N SER A 47 -11.17 2.24 -9.12
CA SER A 47 -10.15 1.52 -8.36
C SER A 47 -8.99 2.44 -8.03
N LEU A 48 -8.47 2.27 -6.83
CA LEU A 48 -7.25 2.88 -6.34
C LEU A 48 -6.44 1.75 -5.72
N ASP A 49 -5.29 1.45 -6.29
CA ASP A 49 -4.38 0.41 -5.83
C ASP A 49 -3.01 1.06 -5.56
N GLY A 50 -2.50 0.91 -4.35
CA GLY A 50 -1.22 1.49 -3.93
C GLY A 50 -0.36 0.46 -3.22
N TYR A 51 0.95 0.63 -3.31
CA TYR A 51 1.90 -0.17 -2.54
C TYR A 51 3.06 0.70 -2.04
N PHE A 52 3.64 0.26 -0.93
CA PHE A 52 4.82 0.87 -0.32
C PHE A 52 5.67 -0.23 0.29
N ASN A 53 6.87 -0.39 -0.25
CA ASN A 53 7.87 -1.34 0.21
C ASN A 53 9.10 -0.58 0.71
N TYR A 54 9.60 -0.97 1.88
CA TYR A 54 10.75 -0.35 2.52
C TYR A 54 11.66 -1.42 3.09
N ASP A 55 12.89 -1.46 2.59
CA ASP A 55 13.95 -2.31 3.09
C ASP A 55 15.08 -1.45 3.63
N ASN A 56 15.55 -1.76 4.83
CA ASN A 56 16.68 -1.09 5.43
C ASN A 56 17.55 -2.09 6.18
N LYS A 57 18.85 -2.01 5.93
CA LYS A 57 19.86 -2.81 6.61
C LYS A 57 20.96 -1.91 7.14
N LYS A 58 21.20 -1.99 8.44
CA LYS A 58 22.25 -1.27 9.15
C LYS A 58 23.31 -2.24 9.63
N PHE A 59 24.57 -1.85 9.51
CA PHE A 59 25.72 -2.65 9.95
C PHE A 59 26.79 -1.76 10.57
N LYS A 60 27.57 -2.34 11.49
CA LYS A 60 28.75 -1.66 12.05
C LYS A 60 30.00 -2.00 11.23
N VAL A 61 30.67 -0.99 10.70
CA VAL A 61 31.98 -1.12 10.02
C VAL A 61 32.94 -0.13 10.68
N ASN A 62 34.02 -0.63 11.29
CA ASN A 62 35.00 0.19 12.02
C ASN A 62 34.36 1.13 13.05
N GLU A 63 33.46 0.60 13.89
CA GLU A 63 32.68 1.34 14.91
C GLU A 63 31.72 2.42 14.34
N LYS A 64 31.59 2.53 13.02
CA LYS A 64 30.65 3.43 12.35
C LYS A 64 29.42 2.65 11.88
N ASP A 65 28.26 3.23 12.09
CA ASP A 65 27.01 2.70 11.55
C ASP A 65 26.90 3.06 10.06
N VAL A 66 26.76 2.03 9.22
CA VAL A 66 26.48 2.15 7.78
C VAL A 66 25.07 1.64 7.54
N ALA A 67 24.26 2.42 6.82
CA ALA A 67 22.89 2.06 6.45
C ALA A 67 22.76 1.96 4.93
N VAL A 68 22.10 0.91 4.47
CA VAL A 68 21.69 0.72 3.07
C VAL A 68 20.21 0.48 3.07
N GLY A 69 19.47 1.27 2.31
CA GLY A 69 18.02 1.16 2.21
C GLY A 69 17.55 1.21 0.78
N TYR A 70 16.45 0.51 0.53
CA TYR A 70 15.68 0.55 -0.69
C TYR A 70 14.25 0.93 -0.35
N THR A 71 13.64 1.73 -1.22
CA THR A 71 12.25 2.13 -1.07
C THR A 71 11.60 2.09 -2.43
N SER A 72 10.44 1.43 -2.51
CA SER A 72 9.63 1.36 -3.72
C SER A 72 8.19 1.69 -3.37
N TYR A 73 7.54 2.47 -4.21
CA TYR A 73 6.15 2.79 -4.03
C TYR A 73 5.49 2.98 -5.38
N GLY A 74 4.19 2.80 -5.43
CA GLY A 74 3.41 3.03 -6.62
C GLY A 74 1.95 3.26 -6.30
N LEU A 75 1.29 3.91 -7.23
CA LEU A 75 -0.12 4.23 -7.17
C LEU A 75 -0.72 4.06 -8.56
N ASP A 76 -1.77 3.26 -8.66
CA ASP A 76 -2.64 3.13 -9.82
C ASP A 76 -4.03 3.65 -9.45
N ALA A 77 -4.54 4.58 -10.24
CA ALA A 77 -5.89 5.11 -10.09
C ALA A 77 -6.62 4.97 -11.40
N ARG A 78 -7.80 4.34 -11.36
CA ARG A 78 -8.62 4.10 -12.54
C ARG A 78 -10.07 4.45 -12.27
N TYR A 79 -10.66 5.16 -13.23
CA TYR A 79 -12.08 5.43 -13.24
C TYR A 79 -12.66 5.14 -14.61
N VAL A 80 -13.74 4.36 -14.63
CA VAL A 80 -14.46 4.00 -15.85
C VAL A 80 -15.94 4.28 -15.61
N LYS A 81 -16.58 4.93 -16.56
CA LYS A 81 -18.01 5.25 -16.52
C LYS A 81 -18.66 4.79 -17.82
N SER A 82 -19.77 4.08 -17.70
CA SER A 82 -20.59 3.71 -18.85
C SER A 82 -21.49 4.88 -19.24
N PHE A 83 -21.61 5.11 -20.54
CA PHE A 83 -22.42 6.20 -21.10
C PHE A 83 -23.79 5.71 -21.59
N LYS A 84 -23.96 4.41 -21.86
CA LYS A 84 -25.24 3.71 -22.13
C LYS A 84 -25.21 2.28 -21.60
N GLU A 85 -26.36 1.67 -21.32
CA GLU A 85 -26.49 0.30 -20.76
C GLU A 85 -25.67 -0.80 -21.49
N HIS A 86 -25.26 -0.56 -22.73
CA HIS A 86 -24.47 -1.48 -23.54
C HIS A 86 -23.08 -0.97 -23.96
N TRP A 87 -22.68 0.26 -23.59
CA TRP A 87 -21.39 0.87 -23.98
C TRP A 87 -20.82 1.80 -22.88
#